data_AF-A0A3S4GDQ6-F1
#
_entry.id   AF-A0A3S4GDQ6-F1
#
_cell.length_a   1.000
_cell.length_b   1.000
_cell.length_c   1.000
_cell.angle_alpha   90.00
_cell.angle_beta   90.00
_cell.angle_gamma   90.00
#
_symmetry.space_group_name_H-M   'P 1'
#
loop_
_entity.id
_entity.type
_entity.pdbx_description
1 polymer ?
#
loop_
_entity_poly.entity_id
_entity_poly.type
_entity_poly.pdbx_seq_one_letter_code
_entity_poly.pdbx_strand_id
1 'polypeptide(L)'
;MLLLLTLGSLLLEGLNLQQRALLAQTASETQAIRDTAIAHSALQWGKQQVWSAQVALACREQAPQGWRACLRIFGDGSLVLSSASGEVQVWQSGEVRGGAGAFFRPRLERFLPAQGGELMSNALKRQRGFSLPETVLAMALMVLTVTALGGYQRGMAQGIVQLNQTRQLWRDAWRYSQLSAPPSPARGQVSRMQTSRQRCVSITVTISRPVAKRVQMTRLHCRSASSQEQLC
;
A
#
# COMPACT_ATOMS: atom_id res chain seq x y z
N MET A 1 -38.23 18.27 -27.00
CA MET A 1 -38.10 16.79 -27.00
C MET A 1 -36.66 16.34 -27.23
N LEU A 2 -35.96 16.75 -28.30
CA LEU A 2 -34.55 16.36 -28.53
C LEU A 2 -33.56 16.74 -27.42
N LEU A 3 -33.69 17.94 -26.83
CA LEU A 3 -32.80 18.43 -25.77
C LEU A 3 -32.81 17.54 -24.51
N LEU A 4 -33.98 17.03 -24.13
CA LEU A 4 -34.12 16.13 -22.97
C LEU A 4 -33.44 14.78 -23.21
N LEU A 5 -33.51 14.26 -24.44
CA LEU A 5 -32.85 13.01 -24.82
C LEU A 5 -31.32 13.17 -24.81
N THR A 6 -30.80 14.26 -25.36
CA THR A 6 -29.35 14.52 -25.35
C THR A 6 -28.80 14.71 -23.93
N LEU A 7 -29.57 15.38 -23.06
CA LEU A 7 -29.19 15.57 -21.66
C LEU A 7 -29.21 14.24 -20.90
N GLY A 8 -30.21 13.39 -21.15
CA GLY A 8 -30.31 12.05 -20.58
C GLY A 8 -29.17 11.13 -21.01
N SER A 9 -28.76 11.16 -22.27
CA SER A 9 -27.61 10.40 -22.77
C SER A 9 -26.30 10.85 -22.13
N LEU A 10 -26.06 12.17 -22.01
CA LEU A 10 -24.86 12.71 -21.37
C LEU A 10 -24.80 12.37 -19.87
N LEU A 11 -25.93 12.40 -19.16
CA LEU A 11 -26.00 12.01 -17.75
C LEU A 11 -25.73 10.52 -17.57
N LEU A 12 -26.28 9.67 -18.43
CA LEU A 12 -26.07 8.23 -18.38
C LEU A 12 -24.62 7.86 -18.70
N GLU A 13 -24.01 8.53 -19.67
CA GLU A 13 -22.59 8.40 -19.99
C GLU A 13 -21.71 8.84 -18.83
N GLY A 14 -22.02 9.98 -18.21
CA GLY A 14 -21.33 10.46 -17.01
C GLY A 14 -21.37 9.46 -15.86
N LEU A 15 -22.54 8.85 -15.62
CA LEU A 15 -22.71 7.85 -14.56
C LEU A 15 -21.96 6.56 -14.87
N ASN A 16 -22.00 6.07 -16.11
CA ASN A 16 -21.28 4.87 -16.54
C ASN A 16 -19.75 5.06 -16.43
N LEU A 17 -19.25 6.23 -16.79
CA LEU A 17 -17.84 6.58 -16.63
C LEU A 17 -17.43 6.64 -15.15
N GLN A 18 -18.27 7.23 -14.30
CA GLN A 18 -18.02 7.31 -12.85
C GLN A 18 -18.00 5.92 -12.19
N GLN A 19 -18.94 5.06 -12.57
CA GLN A 19 -19.02 3.69 -12.04
C GLN A 19 -17.77 2.88 -12.39
N ARG A 20 -17.28 2.98 -13.63
CA ARG A 20 -16.05 2.29 -14.05
C ARG A 20 -14.83 2.79 -13.28
N ALA A 21 -14.72 4.10 -13.05
CA ALA A 21 -13.63 4.69 -12.28
C ALA A 21 -13.65 4.19 -10.82
N LEU A 22 -14.84 4.15 -10.20
CA LEU A 22 -15.00 3.67 -8.83
C LEU A 22 -14.66 2.17 -8.71
N LEU A 23 -15.14 1.34 -9.65
CA LEU A 23 -14.82 -0.09 -9.70
C LEU A 23 -13.32 -0.35 -9.89
N ALA A 24 -12.64 0.44 -10.74
CA ALA A 24 -11.20 0.32 -10.92
C ALA A 24 -10.43 0.70 -9.65
N GLN A 25 -10.90 1.73 -8.93
CA GLN A 25 -10.30 2.13 -7.66
C GLN A 25 -10.46 1.06 -6.58
N THR A 26 -11.68 0.57 -6.35
CA THR A 26 -11.94 -0.45 -5.33
C THR A 26 -11.26 -1.79 -5.64
N ALA A 27 -11.14 -2.17 -6.92
CA ALA A 27 -10.39 -3.35 -7.33
C ALA A 27 -8.91 -3.22 -6.95
N SER A 28 -8.29 -2.05 -7.18
CA SER A 28 -6.90 -1.82 -6.81
C SER A 28 -6.68 -1.80 -5.30
N GLU A 29 -7.62 -1.24 -4.54
CA GLU A 29 -7.58 -1.22 -3.06
C GLU A 29 -7.74 -2.64 -2.49
N THR A 30 -8.69 -3.40 -3.02
CA THR A 30 -8.93 -4.80 -2.63
C THR A 30 -7.72 -5.66 -2.93
N GLN A 31 -7.08 -5.46 -4.09
CA GLN A 31 -5.87 -6.20 -4.45
C GLN A 31 -4.72 -5.91 -3.48
N ALA A 32 -4.48 -4.63 -3.16
CA ALA A 32 -3.43 -4.26 -2.20
C ALA A 32 -3.66 -4.86 -0.80
N ILE A 33 -4.92 -4.93 -0.35
CA ILE A 33 -5.29 -5.57 0.92
C ILE A 33 -5.03 -7.07 0.86
N ARG A 34 -5.43 -7.74 -0.23
CA ARG A 34 -5.20 -9.18 -0.43
C ARG A 34 -3.71 -9.51 -0.45
N ASP A 35 -2.91 -8.78 -1.21
CA ASP A 35 -1.47 -9.00 -1.33
C ASP A 35 -0.78 -8.84 0.03
N THR A 36 -1.20 -7.84 0.81
CA THR A 36 -0.71 -7.65 2.19
C THR A 36 -1.08 -8.83 3.08
N ALA A 37 -2.34 -9.28 3.05
CA ALA A 37 -2.80 -10.42 3.82
C ALA A 37 -2.08 -11.72 3.46
N ILE A 38 -1.83 -11.97 2.17
CA ILE A 38 -1.08 -13.14 1.69
C ILE A 38 0.37 -13.07 2.16
N ALA A 39 1.04 -11.91 2.01
CA ALA A 39 2.41 -11.74 2.45
C ALA A 39 2.56 -12.00 3.97
N HIS A 40 1.66 -11.44 4.79
CA HIS A 40 1.65 -11.70 6.23
C HIS A 40 1.32 -13.15 6.58
N SER A 41 0.36 -13.78 5.90
CA SER A 41 0.00 -15.18 6.12
C SER A 41 1.16 -16.12 5.77
N ALA A 42 1.81 -15.88 4.63
CA ALA A 42 3.01 -16.59 4.20
C ALA A 42 4.17 -16.40 5.20
N LEU A 43 4.30 -15.23 5.83
CA LEU A 43 5.30 -14.99 6.87
C LEU A 43 5.01 -15.83 8.12
N GLN A 44 3.75 -15.86 8.58
CA GLN A 44 3.37 -16.67 9.74
C GLN A 44 3.53 -18.16 9.47
N TRP A 45 3.13 -18.64 8.29
CA TRP A 45 3.40 -20.01 7.85
C TRP A 45 4.90 -20.31 7.83
N GLY A 46 5.72 -19.39 7.30
CA GLY A 46 7.17 -19.53 7.27
C GLY A 46 7.78 -19.67 8.66
N LYS A 47 7.23 -19.02 9.68
CA LYS A 47 7.68 -19.17 11.08
C LYS A 47 7.36 -20.54 11.67
N GLN A 48 6.34 -21.24 11.15
CA GLN A 48 5.98 -22.60 11.58
C GLN A 48 6.84 -23.67 10.88
N GLN A 49 7.63 -23.30 9.87
CA GLN A 49 8.50 -24.23 9.16
C GLN A 49 9.80 -24.48 9.92
N VAL A 50 10.33 -25.69 9.79
CA VAL A 50 11.66 -26.05 10.30
C VAL A 50 12.71 -25.61 9.29
N TRP A 51 13.60 -24.72 9.73
CA TRP A 51 14.69 -24.17 8.92
C TRP A 51 16.02 -24.75 9.37
N SER A 52 16.82 -25.21 8.41
CA SER A 52 18.19 -25.66 8.68
C SER A 52 19.09 -24.46 8.92
N ALA A 53 19.80 -24.45 10.05
CA ALA A 53 20.77 -23.39 10.39
C ALA A 53 22.05 -23.42 9.53
N GLN A 54 22.17 -24.39 8.63
CA GLN A 54 23.37 -24.67 7.83
C GLN A 54 23.39 -23.91 6.49
N VAL A 55 22.24 -23.39 6.03
CA VAL A 55 22.12 -22.76 4.72
C VAL A 55 21.92 -21.25 4.88
N ALA A 56 22.81 -20.45 4.30
CA ALA A 56 22.77 -18.98 4.40
C ALA A 56 21.52 -18.34 3.78
N LEU A 57 20.91 -18.98 2.78
CA LEU A 57 19.63 -18.58 2.18
C LEU A 57 18.80 -19.81 1.82
N ALA A 58 17.64 -20.00 2.47
CA ALA A 58 16.71 -21.09 2.20
C ALA A 58 15.31 -20.56 1.94
N CYS A 59 14.69 -20.94 0.81
CA CYS A 59 13.30 -20.60 0.49
C CYS A 59 12.43 -21.86 0.50
N ARG A 60 11.24 -21.75 1.08
CA ARG A 60 10.19 -22.77 0.98
C ARG A 60 8.93 -22.17 0.37
N GLU A 61 8.25 -22.98 -0.41
CA GLU A 61 7.02 -22.61 -1.11
C GLU A 61 5.94 -23.66 -0.87
N GLN A 62 4.70 -23.21 -0.69
CA GLN A 62 3.53 -24.07 -0.53
C GLN A 62 2.65 -23.98 -1.78
N ALA A 63 2.78 -24.98 -2.66
CA ALA A 63 2.07 -25.08 -3.93
C ALA A 63 0.54 -24.84 -3.88
N PRO A 64 -0.23 -25.32 -2.87
CA PRO A 64 -1.68 -25.10 -2.86
C PRO A 64 -2.12 -23.65 -2.57
N GLN A 65 -1.26 -22.79 -2.00
CA GLN A 65 -1.61 -21.39 -1.69
C GLN A 65 -0.66 -20.36 -2.30
N GLY A 66 0.37 -20.80 -3.04
CA GLY A 66 1.39 -19.93 -3.63
C GLY A 66 2.21 -19.15 -2.59
N TRP A 67 2.21 -19.58 -1.33
CA TRP A 67 2.96 -18.90 -0.28
C TRP A 67 4.44 -19.20 -0.41
N ARG A 68 5.26 -18.15 -0.41
CA ARG A 68 6.71 -18.27 -0.42
C ARG A 68 7.32 -17.52 0.76
N ALA A 69 8.13 -18.23 1.53
CA ALA A 69 8.90 -17.66 2.63
C ALA A 69 10.38 -18.00 2.45
N CYS A 70 11.26 -17.03 2.63
CA CYS A 70 12.70 -17.17 2.50
C CYS A 70 13.39 -16.73 3.78
N LEU A 71 14.19 -17.62 4.35
CA LEU A 71 15.08 -17.37 5.47
C LEU A 71 16.47 -17.02 4.96
N ARG A 72 17.03 -15.92 5.46
CA ARG A 72 18.42 -15.54 5.25
C ARG A 72 19.14 -15.45 6.59
N ILE A 73 20.27 -16.15 6.72
CA ILE A 73 21.14 -16.11 7.89
C ILE A 73 22.35 -15.23 7.53
N PHE A 74 22.68 -14.29 8.42
CA PHE A 74 23.82 -13.39 8.28
C PHE A 74 24.99 -13.89 9.14
N GLY A 75 26.22 -13.51 8.75
CA GLY A 75 27.44 -13.98 9.41
C GLY A 75 27.59 -13.53 10.87
N ASP A 76 26.78 -12.59 11.33
CA ASP A 76 26.67 -12.11 12.72
C ASP A 76 25.72 -12.97 13.58
N GLY A 77 25.14 -14.04 13.03
CA GLY A 77 24.17 -14.89 13.72
C GLY A 77 22.74 -14.34 13.73
N SER A 78 22.51 -13.16 13.12
CA SER A 78 21.17 -12.65 12.87
C SER A 78 20.52 -13.40 11.71
N LEU A 79 19.21 -13.59 11.77
CA LEU A 79 18.43 -14.19 10.69
C LEU A 79 17.23 -13.33 10.35
N VAL A 80 16.84 -13.33 9.08
CA VAL A 80 15.66 -12.62 8.59
C VAL A 80 14.82 -13.58 7.78
N LEU A 81 13.57 -13.77 8.21
CA LEU A 81 12.55 -14.42 7.42
C LEU A 81 11.78 -13.35 6.65
N SER A 82 11.60 -13.57 5.35
CA SER A 82 10.86 -12.68 4.47
C SER A 82 9.84 -13.45 3.66
N SER A 83 8.74 -12.80 3.33
CA SER A 83 7.74 -13.29 2.38
C SER A 83 7.30 -12.12 1.50
N ALA A 84 6.89 -12.44 0.28
CA ALA A 84 6.47 -11.44 -0.70
C ALA A 84 5.21 -11.91 -1.43
N SER A 85 4.34 -10.95 -1.76
CA SER A 85 3.17 -11.15 -2.60
C SER A 85 2.89 -9.84 -3.35
N GLY A 86 2.86 -9.89 -4.68
CA GLY A 86 2.75 -8.68 -5.52
C GLY A 86 3.92 -7.71 -5.28
N GLU A 87 3.59 -6.45 -4.98
CA GLU A 87 4.58 -5.41 -4.60
C GLU A 87 4.85 -5.37 -3.09
N VAL A 88 4.15 -6.17 -2.28
CA VAL A 88 4.27 -6.17 -0.82
C VAL A 88 5.34 -7.17 -0.38
N GLN A 89 6.33 -6.68 0.36
CA GLN A 89 7.36 -7.51 1.01
C GLN A 89 7.34 -7.26 2.52
N VAL A 90 7.21 -8.34 3.28
CA VAL A 90 7.26 -8.31 4.74
C VAL A 90 8.44 -9.13 5.24
N TRP A 91 9.01 -8.71 6.36
CA TRP A 91 10.16 -9.38 6.95
C TRP A 91 10.12 -9.32 8.47
N GLN A 92 10.72 -10.33 9.09
CA GLN A 92 10.89 -10.41 10.54
C GLN A 92 12.30 -10.90 10.86
N SER A 93 12.97 -10.19 11.76
CA SER A 93 14.28 -10.60 12.27
C SER A 93 14.17 -11.60 13.41
N GLY A 94 15.20 -12.40 13.57
CA GLY A 94 15.41 -13.33 14.66
C GLY A 94 16.89 -13.62 14.85
N GLU A 95 17.21 -14.60 15.69
CA GLU A 95 18.58 -14.99 16.02
C GLU A 95 18.69 -16.52 15.97
N VAL A 96 19.84 -17.04 15.54
CA VAL A 96 20.12 -18.50 15.57
C VAL A 96 20.52 -18.87 17.00
N ARG A 97 19.68 -19.65 17.71
CA ARG A 97 19.97 -20.07 19.09
C ARG A 97 20.39 -21.54 19.13
N GLY A 98 21.65 -21.79 19.52
CA GLY A 98 22.11 -23.12 19.93
C GLY A 98 22.02 -24.22 18.87
N GLY A 99 22.55 -24.01 17.67
CA GLY A 99 22.88 -25.09 16.71
C GLY A 99 21.73 -25.86 16.06
N ALA A 100 20.46 -25.66 16.46
CA ALA A 100 19.35 -26.49 15.96
C ALA A 100 18.06 -25.74 15.57
N GLY A 101 17.94 -24.43 15.80
CA GLY A 101 16.70 -23.71 15.46
C GLY A 101 16.84 -22.22 15.21
N ALA A 102 16.22 -21.75 14.12
CA ALA A 102 15.99 -20.33 13.86
C ALA A 102 14.90 -19.82 14.80
N PHE A 103 15.25 -18.94 15.75
CA PHE A 103 14.28 -18.38 16.68
C PHE A 103 13.82 -17.01 16.22
N PHE A 104 12.52 -16.87 15.97
CA PHE A 104 11.90 -15.59 15.63
C PHE A 104 11.30 -14.97 16.88
N ARG A 105 11.73 -13.75 17.25
CA ARG A 105 11.20 -13.06 18.43
C ARG A 105 9.70 -12.78 18.19
N PRO A 106 8.77 -13.26 19.03
CA PRO A 106 7.39 -12.85 18.92
C PRO A 106 7.33 -11.33 19.11
N ARG A 107 6.82 -10.62 18.09
CA ARG A 107 6.50 -9.20 18.19
C ARG A 107 5.25 -9.08 19.05
N LEU A 108 5.42 -9.22 20.37
CA LEU A 108 4.38 -8.85 21.32
C LEU A 108 4.33 -7.32 21.29
N GLU A 109 3.39 -6.81 20.54
CA GLU A 109 3.16 -5.38 20.46
C GLU A 109 2.72 -4.83 21.82
N ARG A 110 3.20 -3.62 22.08
CA ARG A 110 3.00 -2.78 23.25
C ARG A 110 1.57 -2.19 23.30
N PHE A 111 0.56 -2.99 22.95
CA PHE A 111 -0.84 -2.56 22.93
C PHE A 111 -1.58 -3.10 24.14
N LEU A 112 -1.86 -2.17 25.06
CA LEU A 112 -2.92 -2.11 26.09
C LEU A 112 -2.36 -1.80 27.49
N PRO A 113 -2.69 -0.62 28.05
CA PRO A 113 -3.28 -0.56 29.36
C PRO A 113 -4.81 -0.64 29.18
N ALA A 114 -5.35 -1.81 29.51
CA ALA A 114 -6.75 -1.92 29.88
C ALA A 114 -6.90 -1.34 31.28
N GLN A 115 -7.37 -0.10 31.41
CA GLN A 115 -8.10 0.36 32.60
C GLN A 115 -9.21 1.30 32.16
N GLY A 116 -10.43 0.88 32.41
CA GLY A 116 -11.64 1.65 32.09
C GLY A 116 -12.90 0.84 32.32
N GLY A 117 -12.93 0.04 33.39
CA GLY A 117 -14.06 -0.81 33.74
C GLY A 117 -14.48 -0.58 35.18
N GLU A 118 -14.99 0.62 35.52
CA GLU A 118 -15.62 0.82 36.84
C GLU A 118 -16.58 2.04 36.97
N LEU A 119 -17.19 2.51 35.87
CA LEU A 119 -18.21 3.59 35.94
C LEU A 119 -19.64 3.17 35.55
N MET A 120 -19.88 1.89 35.25
CA MET A 120 -21.13 1.44 34.62
C MET A 120 -22.15 0.76 35.55
N SER A 121 -22.04 0.92 36.87
CA SER A 121 -22.97 0.29 37.83
C SER A 121 -23.78 1.28 38.68
N ASN A 122 -23.30 2.50 38.87
CA ASN A 122 -23.99 3.51 39.68
C ASN A 122 -25.02 4.36 38.89
N ALA A 123 -24.99 4.32 37.56
CA ALA A 123 -25.94 5.04 36.71
C ALA A 123 -27.30 4.31 36.57
N LEU A 124 -27.36 3.00 36.81
CA LEU A 124 -28.56 2.21 36.50
C LEU A 124 -29.67 2.30 37.57
N LYS A 125 -29.38 2.81 38.77
CA LYS A 125 -30.34 2.80 39.89
C LYS A 125 -31.21 4.06 39.98
N ARG A 126 -31.05 5.01 39.06
CA ARG A 126 -31.80 6.28 39.04
C ARG A 126 -32.53 6.52 37.73
N GLN A 127 -33.23 5.51 37.22
CA GLN A 127 -34.22 5.73 36.17
C GLN A 127 -35.50 6.29 36.77
N ARG A 128 -35.57 7.63 36.84
CA ARG A 128 -36.85 8.35 36.83
C ARG A 128 -37.17 8.69 35.38
N GLY A 129 -38.43 8.42 35.03
CA GLY A 129 -39.17 8.67 33.78
C GLY A 129 -38.48 9.47 32.66
N PHE A 130 -38.60 8.91 31.46
CA PHE A 130 -38.31 9.55 30.17
C PHE A 130 -38.85 10.99 30.15
N SER A 131 -37.94 11.93 30.38
CA SER A 131 -38.25 13.36 30.32
C SER A 131 -38.00 13.79 28.88
N LEU A 132 -39.01 14.37 28.23
CA LEU A 132 -38.92 15.01 26.91
C LEU A 132 -37.61 15.83 26.67
N PRO A 133 -37.07 16.61 27.63
CA PRO A 133 -35.80 17.30 27.42
C PRO A 133 -34.60 16.36 27.27
N GLU A 134 -34.60 15.20 27.94
CA GLU A 134 -33.51 14.22 27.89
C GLU A 134 -33.42 13.56 26.50
N THR A 135 -34.58 13.27 25.90
CA THR A 135 -34.64 12.67 24.56
C THR A 135 -34.21 13.65 23.49
N VAL A 136 -34.63 14.92 23.62
CA VAL A 136 -34.19 16.00 22.72
C VAL A 136 -32.68 16.22 22.83
N LEU A 137 -32.13 16.17 24.06
CA LEU A 137 -30.68 16.27 24.28
C LEU A 137 -29.93 15.07 23.67
N ALA A 138 -30.43 13.85 23.85
CA ALA A 138 -29.81 12.65 23.29
C ALA A 138 -29.85 12.64 21.75
N MET A 139 -30.97 13.04 21.13
CA MET A 139 -31.06 13.18 19.68
C MET A 139 -30.12 14.27 19.16
N ALA A 140 -30.02 15.42 19.84
CA ALA A 140 -29.10 16.48 19.46
C ALA A 140 -27.63 16.00 19.51
N LEU A 141 -27.24 15.28 20.57
CA LEU A 141 -25.89 14.69 20.70
C LEU A 141 -25.62 13.63 19.63
N MET A 142 -26.60 12.80 19.28
CA MET A 142 -26.48 11.82 18.21
C MET A 142 -26.30 12.50 16.84
N VAL A 143 -27.08 13.54 16.55
CA VAL A 143 -26.95 14.29 15.28
C VAL A 143 -25.59 14.99 15.20
N LEU A 144 -25.12 15.60 16.29
CA LEU A 144 -23.81 16.25 16.34
C LEU A 144 -22.67 15.25 16.11
N THR A 145 -22.70 14.10 16.78
CA THR A 145 -21.66 13.07 16.63
C THR A 145 -21.66 12.46 15.22
N VAL A 146 -22.83 12.14 14.65
CA VAL A 146 -22.94 11.61 13.29
C VAL A 146 -22.48 12.64 12.25
N THR A 147 -22.80 13.92 12.44
CA THR A 147 -22.37 14.99 11.51
C THR A 147 -20.86 15.23 11.59
N ALA A 148 -20.29 15.27 12.80
CA ALA A 148 -18.86 15.41 13.01
C ALA A 148 -18.08 14.22 12.44
N LEU A 149 -18.56 13.00 12.67
CA LEU A 149 -17.96 11.77 12.13
C LEU A 149 -18.09 11.71 10.61
N GLY A 150 -19.23 12.12 10.05
CA GLY A 150 -19.45 12.22 8.61
C GLY A 150 -18.51 13.24 7.94
N GLY A 151 -18.26 14.37 8.58
CA GLY A 151 -17.28 15.36 8.13
C GLY A 151 -15.86 14.80 8.12
N TYR A 152 -15.47 14.08 9.18
CA TYR A 152 -14.16 13.46 9.31
C TYR A 152 -13.93 12.37 8.24
N GLN A 153 -14.91 11.50 8.01
CA GLN A 153 -14.80 10.44 6.99
C GLN A 153 -14.69 11.02 5.58
N ARG A 154 -15.42 12.10 5.27
CA ARG A 154 -15.31 12.78 3.97
C ARG A 154 -13.94 13.43 3.76
N GLY A 155 -13.37 14.03 4.80
CA GLY A 155 -12.01 14.60 4.75
C GLY A 155 -10.93 13.55 4.47
N MET A 156 -11.02 12.38 5.12
CA MET A 156 -10.11 11.25 4.86
C MET A 156 -10.29 10.67 3.44
N ALA A 157 -11.53 10.53 2.97
CA ALA A 157 -11.81 10.02 1.63
C ALA A 157 -11.20 10.93 0.53
N GLN A 158 -11.28 12.25 0.70
CA GLN A 158 -10.60 13.21 -0.20
C GLN A 158 -9.07 13.07 -0.13
N GLY A 159 -8.50 12.84 1.06
CA GLY A 159 -7.07 12.60 1.24
C GLY A 159 -6.55 11.36 0.51
N ILE A 160 -7.33 10.26 0.51
CA ILE A 160 -6.99 9.02 -0.19
C ILE A 160 -6.96 9.24 -1.71
N VAL A 161 -7.94 9.97 -2.26
CA VAL A 161 -7.97 10.30 -3.71
C VAL A 161 -6.73 11.13 -4.10
N GLN A 162 -6.35 12.12 -3.29
CA GLN A 162 -5.16 12.96 -3.50
C GLN A 162 -3.86 12.13 -3.50
N LEU A 163 -3.74 11.18 -2.57
CA LEU A 163 -2.60 10.26 -2.46
C LEU A 163 -2.51 9.33 -3.67
N ASN A 164 -3.64 8.78 -4.12
CA ASN A 164 -3.67 7.86 -5.26
C ASN A 164 -3.27 8.55 -6.57
N GLN A 165 -3.75 9.78 -6.81
CA GLN A 165 -3.34 10.60 -7.96
C GLN A 165 -1.82 10.86 -7.98
N THR A 166 -1.24 11.11 -6.80
CA THR A 166 0.21 11.32 -6.66
C THR A 166 0.99 10.03 -6.93
N ARG A 167 0.49 8.87 -6.47
CA ARG A 167 1.09 7.56 -6.77
C ARG A 167 1.06 7.23 -8.27
N GLN A 168 0.02 7.62 -9.00
CA GLN A 168 -0.03 7.42 -10.46
C GLN A 168 1.03 8.25 -11.20
N LEU A 169 1.21 9.52 -10.81
CA LEU A 169 2.28 10.38 -11.34
C LEU A 169 3.67 9.75 -11.18
N TRP A 170 3.95 9.18 -10.01
CA TRP A 170 5.22 8.51 -9.72
C TRP A 170 5.41 7.23 -10.55
N ARG A 171 4.35 6.44 -10.75
CA ARG A 171 4.39 5.25 -11.63
C ARG A 171 4.70 5.62 -13.07
N ASP A 172 4.11 6.70 -13.58
CA ASP A 172 4.37 7.18 -14.94
C ASP A 172 5.81 7.68 -15.07
N ALA A 173 6.28 8.52 -14.14
CA ALA A 173 7.66 9.01 -14.12
C ALA A 173 8.68 7.87 -14.09
N TRP A 174 8.40 6.80 -13.31
CA TRP A 174 9.23 5.60 -13.29
C TRP A 174 9.31 4.91 -14.65
N ARG A 175 8.18 4.72 -15.34
CA ARG A 175 8.12 4.09 -16.67
C ARG A 175 8.90 4.90 -17.71
N TYR A 176 8.78 6.22 -17.71
CA TYR A 176 9.50 7.09 -18.65
C TYR A 176 11.01 7.19 -18.37
N SER A 177 11.47 6.85 -17.17
CA SER A 177 12.90 6.83 -16.82
C SER A 177 13.66 5.59 -17.30
N GLN A 178 12.96 4.60 -17.91
CA GLN A 178 13.58 3.38 -18.44
C GLN A 178 14.32 3.64 -19.77
N LEU A 179 15.29 2.77 -20.10
CA LEU A 179 16.10 2.89 -21.32
C LEU A 179 15.24 2.90 -22.60
N SER A 180 14.22 2.03 -22.67
CA SER A 180 13.19 2.00 -23.72
C SER A 180 11.92 2.66 -23.20
N ALA A 181 11.69 3.93 -23.56
CA ALA A 181 10.50 4.66 -23.16
C ALA A 181 9.31 4.38 -24.10
N PRO A 182 8.07 4.27 -23.60
CA PRO A 182 6.87 4.25 -24.43
C PRO A 182 6.69 5.59 -25.18
N PRO A 183 5.97 5.61 -26.33
CA PRO A 183 5.75 6.83 -27.11
C PRO A 183 5.18 7.96 -26.25
N SER A 184 5.64 9.19 -26.50
CA SER A 184 5.39 10.33 -25.62
C SER A 184 3.89 10.60 -25.44
N PRO A 185 3.43 10.95 -24.22
CA PRO A 185 2.03 11.27 -24.01
C PRO A 185 1.70 12.61 -24.68
N ALA A 186 0.63 12.66 -25.47
CA ALA A 186 0.14 13.84 -26.19
C ALA A 186 -0.24 15.05 -25.30
N ARG A 187 -0.07 14.98 -23.98
CA ARG A 187 -0.55 15.98 -23.00
C ARG A 187 0.41 16.24 -21.82
N GLY A 188 1.72 16.10 -22.03
CA GLY A 188 2.73 16.51 -21.05
C GLY A 188 4.13 16.58 -21.66
N GLN A 189 4.81 17.72 -21.52
CA GLN A 189 6.19 17.85 -21.96
C GLN A 189 7.08 17.00 -21.07
N VAL A 190 7.68 15.97 -21.66
CA VAL A 190 8.69 15.11 -21.02
C VAL A 190 10.05 15.54 -21.55
N SER A 191 10.77 16.36 -20.80
CA SER A 191 12.12 16.79 -21.18
C SER A 191 13.14 15.76 -20.70
N ARG A 192 13.79 15.08 -21.66
CA ARG A 192 14.81 14.04 -21.44
C ARG A 192 16.19 14.66 -21.61
N MET A 193 16.84 15.02 -20.51
CA MET A 193 18.21 15.54 -20.54
C MET A 193 19.21 14.41 -20.30
N GLN A 194 20.11 14.20 -21.26
CA GLN A 194 21.12 13.14 -21.27
C GLN A 194 22.51 13.74 -21.06
N THR A 195 23.14 13.52 -19.90
CA THR A 195 24.53 13.93 -19.68
C THR A 195 25.42 12.70 -19.79
N SER A 196 26.22 12.64 -20.85
CA SER A 196 27.20 11.57 -21.07
C SER A 196 28.47 11.86 -20.27
N ARG A 197 28.71 11.11 -19.19
CA ARG A 197 30.05 10.95 -18.63
C ARG A 197 30.39 9.47 -18.66
N GLN A 198 31.52 9.16 -19.29
CA GLN A 198 32.14 7.85 -19.51
C GLN A 198 31.41 6.65 -18.87
N ARG A 199 30.75 5.86 -19.73
CA ARG A 199 30.07 4.56 -19.44
C ARG A 199 28.73 4.57 -18.69
N CYS A 200 28.20 5.72 -18.29
CA CYS A 200 26.85 5.83 -17.72
C CYS A 200 26.03 6.97 -18.36
N VAL A 201 24.73 6.73 -18.54
CA VAL A 201 23.78 7.69 -19.11
C VAL A 201 22.78 8.10 -18.02
N SER A 202 22.77 9.39 -17.65
CA SER A 202 21.73 9.93 -16.77
C SER A 202 20.49 10.28 -17.60
N ILE A 203 19.34 9.69 -17.31
CA ILE A 203 18.05 10.06 -17.91
C ILE A 203 17.28 10.85 -16.85
N THR A 204 17.13 12.15 -17.07
CA THR A 204 16.25 13.00 -16.26
C THR A 204 14.90 13.13 -16.96
N VAL A 205 13.80 12.84 -16.26
CA VAL A 205 12.43 12.99 -16.74
C VAL A 205 11.75 14.05 -15.89
N THR A 206 11.31 15.13 -16.53
CA THR A 206 10.46 16.14 -15.90
C THR A 206 9.07 16.03 -16.49
N ILE A 207 8.07 15.73 -15.67
CA ILE A 207 6.65 15.71 -16.07
C ILE A 207 5.99 16.97 -15.51
N SER A 208 5.59 17.88 -16.40
CA SER A 208 4.76 19.04 -16.07
C SER A 208 3.34 18.82 -16.56
N ARG A 209 2.37 18.69 -15.64
CA ARG A 209 0.94 18.74 -15.94
C ARG A 209 0.40 20.14 -15.65
N PRO A 210 -0.67 20.60 -16.34
CA PRO A 210 -1.23 21.94 -16.18
C PRO A 210 -1.83 22.22 -14.78
N VAL A 211 -1.97 21.19 -13.93
CA VAL A 211 -2.41 21.34 -12.53
C VAL A 211 -1.22 21.13 -11.60
N ALA A 212 -0.50 22.22 -11.35
CA ALA A 212 0.33 22.57 -10.19
C ALA A 212 1.29 21.54 -9.53
N LYS A 213 1.58 20.38 -10.13
CA LYS A 213 2.58 19.43 -9.58
C LYS A 213 3.57 19.01 -10.67
N ARG A 214 4.79 19.55 -10.59
CA ARG A 214 5.96 19.06 -11.35
C ARG A 214 6.57 17.90 -10.59
N VAL A 215 6.77 16.78 -11.27
CA VAL A 215 7.52 15.64 -10.74
C VAL A 215 8.78 15.49 -11.59
N GLN A 216 9.94 15.53 -10.93
CA GLN A 216 11.24 15.35 -11.55
C GLN A 216 11.87 14.07 -11.02
N MET A 217 12.35 13.23 -11.93
CA MET A 217 13.02 11.99 -11.56
C MET A 217 14.26 11.77 -12.42
N THR A 218 15.38 11.43 -11.80
CA THR A 218 16.66 11.20 -12.47
C THR A 218 17.12 9.77 -12.21
N ARG A 219 17.42 9.02 -13.27
CA ARG A 219 17.96 7.66 -13.15
C ARG A 219 19.26 7.54 -13.93
N LEU A 220 20.29 7.00 -13.27
CA LEU A 220 21.56 6.65 -13.90
C LEU A 220 21.49 5.23 -14.46
N HIS A 221 21.85 5.07 -15.72
CA HIS A 221 21.96 3.78 -16.39
C HIS A 221 23.42 3.52 -16.73
N CYS A 222 24.01 2.51 -16.12
CA CYS A 222 25.40 2.09 -16.36
C CYS A 222 25.40 0.70 -16.97
N ARG A 223 26.28 0.45 -17.95
CA ARG A 223 26.50 -0.90 -18.47
C ARG A 223 27.34 -1.68 -17.46
N SER A 224 26.80 -2.77 -16.90
CA SER A 224 27.60 -3.65 -16.03
C SER A 224 28.73 -4.28 -16.83
N ALA A 225 29.93 -4.32 -16.26
CA ALA A 225 31.15 -4.84 -16.90
C ALA A 225 31.19 -6.38 -17.03
N SER A 226 30.03 -7.06 -16.99
CA SER A 226 29.90 -8.52 -16.97
C SER A 226 29.17 -9.09 -18.19
N SER A 227 29.15 -8.37 -19.31
CA SER A 227 28.53 -8.82 -20.57
C SER A 227 29.58 -8.92 -21.68
N GLN A 228 30.72 -9.53 -21.33
CA GLN A 228 31.79 -9.85 -22.27
C GLN A 228 32.36 -11.26 -22.04
N GLU A 229 31.51 -12.18 -21.57
CA GLU A 229 31.80 -13.61 -21.51
C GLU A 229 30.60 -14.38 -22.04
N GLN A 230 30.22 -14.08 -23.28
CA GLN A 230 29.19 -14.82 -24.03
C GLN A 230 29.47 -14.84 -25.54
N LEU A 231 30.74 -14.66 -25.92
CA LEU A 231 31.27 -14.98 -27.24
C LEU A 231 32.73 -15.45 -27.09
N CYS A 232 32.88 -16.72 -26.71
CA CYS A 232 33.89 -17.68 -27.16
C CYS A 232 33.37 -19.08 -26.82
#